data_AF-E9EBU6-F1
#
_entry.id   AF-E9EBU6-F1
#
_cell.length_a   1.000
_cell.length_b   1.000
_cell.length_c   1.000
_cell.angle_alpha   90.00
_cell.angle_beta   90.00
_cell.angle_gamma   90.00
#
_symmetry.space_group_name_H-M   'P 1'
#
loop_
_entity.id
_entity.type
_entity.pdbx_description
1 polymer ?
#
loop_
_entity_poly.entity_id
_entity_poly.type
_entity_poly.pdbx_seq_one_letter_code
_entity_poly.pdbx_strand_id
1 'polypeptide(L)'
;MRPSLAPLILAISTLPFSRSALCVVSWNMSYVPPEGLSDISFPINLSRAPHVAGYHFAQRVKFNGQYSVAYAGLQPREDSQSGAAILRGVFSSFIHGTTTADPNCSGGADGGQGVSCAYDFSGSYTDTWDLIITNTAGTTWAGKAVNYENGTAHHIGTFTLPAGTGGIQGSQVGFMDYFPWNTNLSMTCADLPPTECTFSPPTTGSSSNGYSVGSVSGSVERCENNVEQKPTLNEGVRFAIF
;
A
#
# COMPACT_ATOMS: atom_id res chain seq x y z
N MET A 1 33.91 22.82 44.60
CA MET A 1 33.20 21.66 44.00
C MET A 1 32.38 22.18 42.84
N ARG A 2 32.76 21.85 41.59
CA ARG A 2 32.00 22.20 40.38
C ARG A 2 31.19 20.97 39.97
N PRO A 3 29.86 21.04 39.75
CA PRO A 3 29.13 19.93 39.19
C PRO A 3 29.44 19.86 37.69
N SER A 4 29.87 18.69 37.24
CA SER A 4 30.04 18.36 35.83
C SER A 4 28.65 18.15 35.22
N LEU A 5 28.25 19.02 34.30
CA LEU A 5 27.07 18.83 33.45
C LEU A 5 27.43 17.82 32.36
N ALA A 6 26.96 16.58 32.53
CA ALA A 6 27.02 15.59 31.45
C ALA A 6 26.02 16.01 30.34
N PRO A 7 26.43 16.01 29.06
CA PRO A 7 25.52 16.29 27.97
C PRO A 7 24.53 15.13 27.82
N LEU A 8 23.25 15.46 27.91
CA LEU A 8 22.14 14.56 27.59
C LEU A 8 22.18 14.28 26.09
N ILE A 9 22.76 13.15 25.69
CA ILE A 9 22.72 12.67 24.31
C ILE A 9 21.27 12.27 24.03
N LEU A 10 20.53 13.11 23.28
CA LEU A 10 19.29 12.70 22.63
C LEU A 10 19.68 11.65 21.58
N ALA A 11 19.48 10.38 21.91
CA ALA A 11 19.48 9.31 20.93
C ALA A 11 18.29 9.53 19.99
N ILE A 12 18.55 10.09 18.81
CA ILE A 12 17.60 10.06 17.70
C ILE A 12 17.46 8.58 17.35
N SER A 13 16.35 7.97 17.78
CA SER A 13 16.00 6.62 17.40
C SER A 13 15.67 6.61 15.91
N THR A 14 16.68 6.45 15.07
CA THR A 14 16.49 5.95 13.70
C THR A 14 16.05 4.50 13.84
N LEU A 15 14.75 4.28 14.08
CA LEU A 15 14.19 2.94 13.94
C LEU A 15 14.49 2.50 12.50
N PRO A 16 15.25 1.41 12.30
CA PRO A 16 15.48 0.90 10.96
C PRO A 16 14.13 0.48 10.39
N PHE A 17 13.65 1.20 9.36
CA PHE A 17 12.49 0.84 8.54
C PHE A 17 12.80 -0.37 7.64
N SER A 18 13.37 -1.41 8.24
CA SER A 18 13.72 -2.66 7.56
C SER A 18 13.48 -3.83 8.52
N ARG A 19 12.23 -3.95 8.96
CA ARG A 19 11.62 -5.28 9.02
C ARG A 19 11.06 -5.54 7.64
N SER A 20 11.69 -6.46 6.92
CA SER A 20 11.32 -6.87 5.57
C SER A 20 9.87 -7.35 5.57
N ALA A 21 9.10 -6.91 4.57
CA ALA A 21 7.78 -7.44 4.29
C ALA A 21 7.82 -8.98 4.20
N LEU A 22 6.67 -9.65 4.37
CA LEU A 22 6.60 -11.11 4.13
C LEU A 22 6.86 -11.43 2.67
N CYS A 23 6.24 -10.64 1.78
CA CYS A 23 6.43 -10.75 0.34
C CYS A 23 6.59 -9.37 -0.27
N VAL A 24 7.39 -9.29 -1.32
CA VAL A 24 7.58 -8.09 -2.15
C VAL A 24 6.95 -8.33 -3.51
N VAL A 25 6.30 -7.31 -4.04
CA VAL A 25 5.58 -7.37 -5.32
C VAL A 25 6.14 -6.29 -6.23
N SER A 26 6.95 -6.64 -7.21
CA SER A 26 7.45 -5.66 -8.19
C SER A 26 6.41 -5.43 -9.26
N TRP A 27 6.22 -4.19 -9.67
CA TRP A 27 5.38 -3.85 -10.82
C TRP A 27 6.09 -2.88 -11.76
N ASN A 28 5.70 -2.94 -13.04
CA ASN A 28 6.23 -2.08 -14.09
C ASN A 28 5.14 -1.65 -15.07
N MET A 29 5.25 -0.42 -15.56
CA MET A 29 4.45 0.16 -16.63
C MET A 29 5.35 0.54 -17.80
N SER A 30 4.93 0.19 -19.02
CA SER A 30 5.53 0.66 -20.26
C SER A 30 4.93 2.01 -20.70
N TYR A 31 5.63 2.70 -21.61
CA TYR A 31 5.15 3.96 -22.22
C TYR A 31 4.81 5.07 -21.22
N VAL A 32 5.62 5.19 -20.16
CA VAL A 32 5.43 6.21 -19.13
C VAL A 32 5.89 7.57 -19.68
N PRO A 33 5.03 8.60 -19.69
CA PRO A 33 5.41 9.93 -20.14
C PRO A 33 6.58 10.52 -19.32
N PRO A 34 7.39 11.44 -19.88
CA PRO A 34 8.48 12.09 -19.15
C PRO A 34 8.03 12.78 -17.85
N GLU A 35 6.82 13.35 -17.84
CA GLU A 35 6.18 13.96 -16.67
C GLU A 35 5.71 12.94 -15.63
N GLY A 36 5.56 11.66 -16.00
CA GLY A 36 5.02 10.57 -15.20
C GLY A 36 3.52 10.32 -15.47
N LEU A 37 3.00 9.18 -14.99
CA LEU A 37 1.58 8.83 -15.11
C LEU A 37 0.73 9.74 -14.21
N SER A 38 -0.47 10.11 -14.65
CA SER A 38 -1.45 10.86 -13.85
C SER A 38 -2.46 9.95 -13.16
N ASP A 39 -2.48 8.66 -13.49
CA ASP A 39 -3.29 7.64 -12.84
C ASP A 39 -2.61 6.26 -12.87
N ILE A 40 -2.95 5.42 -11.91
CA ILE A 40 -2.63 3.99 -11.93
C ILE A 40 -3.68 3.22 -11.12
N SER A 41 -4.04 2.03 -11.58
CA SER A 41 -4.94 1.10 -10.89
C SER A 41 -4.20 -0.19 -10.57
N PHE A 42 -4.38 -0.69 -9.35
CA PHE A 42 -3.82 -1.97 -8.89
C PHE A 42 -4.94 -2.92 -8.47
N PRO A 43 -5.27 -3.94 -9.29
CA PRO A 43 -6.25 -4.95 -8.89
C PRO A 43 -5.66 -5.91 -7.86
N ILE A 44 -6.33 -6.06 -6.72
CA ILE A 44 -5.95 -6.97 -5.63
C ILE A 44 -7.17 -7.80 -5.20
N ASN A 45 -6.95 -9.10 -4.99
CA ASN A 45 -7.97 -10.02 -4.46
C ASN A 45 -7.48 -10.64 -3.14
N LEU A 46 -8.39 -10.77 -2.16
CA LEU A 46 -8.09 -11.18 -0.78
C LEU A 46 -8.87 -12.44 -0.37
N SER A 47 -9.14 -13.35 -1.31
CA SER A 47 -10.13 -14.45 -1.22
C SER A 47 -10.10 -15.32 0.05
N ARG A 48 -8.98 -15.35 0.79
CA ARG A 48 -8.86 -16.09 2.06
C ARG A 48 -8.16 -15.30 3.16
N ALA A 49 -8.12 -13.97 3.08
CA ALA A 49 -7.56 -13.18 4.15
C ALA A 49 -8.45 -13.29 5.42
N PRO A 50 -7.84 -13.30 6.62
CA PRO A 50 -8.59 -13.48 7.85
C PRO A 50 -9.40 -12.21 8.15
N HIS A 51 -10.61 -12.36 8.68
CA HIS A 51 -11.49 -11.23 9.04
C HIS A 51 -11.08 -10.63 10.41
N VAL A 52 -9.82 -10.20 10.51
CA VAL A 52 -9.22 -9.55 11.69
C VAL A 52 -8.11 -8.60 11.22
N ALA A 53 -7.81 -7.59 12.04
CA ALA A 53 -6.67 -6.72 11.75
C ALA A 53 -5.33 -7.48 11.79
N GLY A 54 -4.43 -7.21 10.85
CA GLY A 54 -3.04 -7.68 10.93
C GLY A 54 -2.30 -7.70 9.59
N TYR A 55 -2.94 -8.17 8.53
CA TYR A 55 -2.35 -8.13 7.19
C TYR A 55 -2.50 -6.76 6.53
N HIS A 56 -1.51 -6.40 5.73
CA HIS A 56 -1.52 -5.23 4.87
C HIS A 56 -1.01 -5.63 3.47
N PHE A 57 -1.88 -5.47 2.48
CA PHE A 57 -1.59 -5.72 1.07
C PHE A 57 -1.55 -4.38 0.35
N ALA A 58 -0.38 -3.95 -0.10
CA ALA A 58 -0.22 -2.60 -0.62
C ALA A 58 0.69 -2.54 -1.85
N GLN A 59 0.44 -1.53 -2.69
CA GLN A 59 1.28 -1.17 -3.82
C GLN A 59 1.83 0.22 -3.60
N ARG A 60 3.17 0.35 -3.61
CA ARG A 60 3.82 1.66 -3.53
C ARG A 60 3.90 2.30 -4.90
N VAL A 61 3.87 3.63 -4.91
CA VAL A 61 4.17 4.48 -6.05
C VAL A 61 5.24 5.48 -5.67
N LYS A 62 6.09 5.83 -6.63
CA LYS A 62 7.08 6.90 -6.51
C LYS A 62 6.71 8.00 -7.48
N PHE A 63 6.91 9.25 -7.09
CA PHE A 63 6.62 10.40 -7.95
C PHE A 63 7.90 11.04 -8.47
N ASN A 64 7.83 11.61 -9.66
CA ASN A 64 8.91 12.42 -10.20
C ASN A 64 9.22 13.60 -9.28
N GLY A 65 10.51 13.86 -9.07
CA GLY A 65 10.99 14.90 -8.15
C GLY A 65 10.94 14.52 -6.67
N GLN A 66 10.55 13.28 -6.32
CA GLN A 66 10.44 12.84 -4.93
C GLN A 66 11.32 11.63 -4.63
N TYR A 67 11.88 11.59 -3.41
CA TYR A 67 12.68 10.46 -2.93
C TYR A 67 11.83 9.40 -2.24
N SER A 68 10.91 9.84 -1.38
CA SER A 68 9.94 9.01 -0.67
C SER A 68 8.80 8.55 -1.58
N VAL A 69 8.02 7.60 -1.09
CA VAL A 69 6.92 6.94 -1.80
C VAL A 69 5.56 7.33 -1.21
N ALA A 70 4.51 7.02 -1.93
CA ALA A 70 3.18 6.79 -1.38
C ALA A 70 2.78 5.33 -1.58
N TYR A 71 1.70 4.87 -0.97
CA TYR A 71 1.07 3.59 -1.28
C TYR A 71 -0.44 3.70 -1.22
N ALA A 72 -1.10 2.80 -1.95
CA ALA A 72 -2.48 2.40 -1.69
C ALA A 72 -2.50 0.93 -1.27
N GLY A 73 -3.40 0.56 -0.36
CA GLY A 73 -3.50 -0.80 0.14
C GLY A 73 -4.85 -1.15 0.74
N LEU A 74 -5.03 -2.44 0.99
CA LEU A 74 -6.16 -3.01 1.72
C LEU A 74 -5.66 -3.72 2.97
N GLN A 75 -6.43 -3.59 4.04
CA GLN A 75 -6.23 -4.29 5.30
C GLN A 75 -7.53 -4.97 5.70
N PRO A 76 -7.51 -6.28 5.97
CA PRO A 76 -8.63 -6.96 6.60
C PRO A 76 -8.99 -6.35 7.95
N ARG A 77 -10.27 -6.48 8.31
CA ARG A 77 -10.86 -6.02 9.57
C ARG A 77 -11.82 -7.06 10.10
N GLU A 78 -12.10 -6.95 11.39
CA GLU A 78 -13.19 -7.67 12.03
C GLU A 78 -14.51 -7.36 11.33
N ASP A 79 -15.37 -8.38 11.22
CA ASP A 79 -16.73 -8.18 10.75
C ASP A 79 -17.44 -7.13 11.62
N SER A 80 -18.33 -6.37 10.99
CA SER A 80 -19.24 -5.48 11.70
C SER A 80 -20.08 -6.26 12.71
N GLN A 81 -20.67 -5.56 13.68
CA GLN A 81 -21.59 -6.16 14.66
C GLN A 81 -22.78 -6.88 14.01
N SER A 82 -23.16 -6.50 12.79
CA SER A 82 -24.19 -7.13 11.97
C SER A 82 -23.70 -8.33 11.13
N GLY A 83 -22.43 -8.70 11.22
CA GLY A 83 -21.82 -9.81 10.48
C GLY A 83 -21.40 -9.48 9.05
N ALA A 84 -21.41 -8.21 8.64
CA ALA A 84 -20.90 -7.80 7.33
C ALA A 84 -19.38 -7.71 7.35
N ALA A 85 -18.74 -8.27 6.33
CA ALA A 85 -17.30 -8.20 6.11
C ALA A 85 -16.82 -6.77 5.87
N ILE A 86 -15.75 -6.37 6.57
CA ILE A 86 -15.19 -5.03 6.51
C ILE A 86 -13.77 -5.09 5.95
N LEU A 87 -13.47 -4.18 5.03
CA LEU A 87 -12.12 -3.90 4.56
C LEU A 87 -11.76 -2.46 4.95
N ARG A 88 -10.49 -2.25 5.28
CA ARG A 88 -9.91 -0.91 5.37
C ARG A 88 -9.09 -0.62 4.13
N GLY A 89 -9.49 0.41 3.40
CA GLY A 89 -8.64 1.05 2.40
C GLY A 89 -7.64 1.97 3.10
N VAL A 90 -6.39 1.96 2.65
CA VAL A 90 -5.33 2.86 3.14
C VAL A 90 -4.67 3.55 1.97
N PHE A 91 -4.44 4.85 2.09
CA PHE A 91 -3.71 5.64 1.11
C PHE A 91 -2.80 6.62 1.84
N SER A 92 -1.49 6.38 1.80
CA SER A 92 -0.52 7.13 2.60
C SER A 92 0.63 7.65 1.74
N SER A 93 1.11 8.85 2.05
CA SER A 93 2.31 9.47 1.48
C SER A 93 3.34 9.69 2.55
N PHE A 94 4.58 9.26 2.31
CA PHE A 94 5.75 9.53 3.17
C PHE A 94 6.55 10.74 2.69
N ILE A 95 6.01 11.51 1.75
CA ILE A 95 6.69 12.65 1.15
C ILE A 95 6.56 13.84 2.10
N HIS A 96 7.71 14.41 2.48
CA HIS A 96 7.78 15.60 3.33
C HIS A 96 6.94 16.74 2.72
N GLY A 97 6.17 17.46 3.55
CA GLY A 97 5.38 18.60 3.09
C GLY A 97 4.09 18.20 2.37
N THR A 98 3.73 16.92 2.36
CA THR A 98 2.38 16.49 1.99
C THR A 98 1.37 17.09 2.97
N THR A 99 0.27 17.60 2.43
CA THR A 99 -0.83 18.20 3.20
C THR A 99 -2.16 17.56 2.81
N THR A 100 -3.19 17.74 3.64
CA THR A 100 -4.54 17.26 3.34
C THR A 100 -5.58 18.14 4.05
N ALA A 101 -6.78 18.19 3.47
CA ALA A 101 -7.99 18.71 4.10
C ALA A 101 -9.10 17.65 4.14
N ASP A 102 -8.77 16.40 3.78
CA ASP A 102 -9.71 15.31 3.66
C ASP A 102 -9.98 14.69 5.04
N PRO A 103 -11.24 14.49 5.44
CA PRO A 103 -11.57 14.00 6.78
C PRO A 103 -11.12 12.56 7.05
N ASN A 104 -10.85 11.77 6.02
CA ASN A 104 -10.30 10.42 6.17
C ASN A 104 -8.79 10.42 6.45
N CYS A 105 -8.14 11.59 6.39
CA CYS A 105 -6.71 11.74 6.42
C CYS A 105 -6.23 12.52 7.64
N SER A 106 -5.03 12.17 8.11
CA SER A 106 -4.34 12.87 9.19
C SER A 106 -2.86 13.06 8.87
N GLY A 107 -2.24 14.05 9.52
CA GLY A 107 -0.81 14.29 9.39
C GLY A 107 0.01 13.13 9.95
N GLY A 108 1.11 12.83 9.25
CA GLY A 108 2.04 11.76 9.53
C GLY A 108 1.69 10.44 8.83
N ALA A 109 2.73 9.75 8.33
CA ALA A 109 2.62 8.41 7.76
C ALA A 109 3.42 7.42 8.61
N ASP A 110 2.74 6.45 9.23
CA ASP A 110 3.30 5.49 10.17
C ASP A 110 4.13 6.15 11.30
N GLY A 111 3.66 7.29 11.81
CA GLY A 111 4.35 8.08 12.84
C GLY A 111 5.50 8.94 12.33
N GLY A 112 5.81 8.87 11.03
CA GLY A 112 6.80 9.70 10.34
C GLY A 112 6.18 10.92 9.66
N GLN A 113 6.92 11.51 8.73
CA GLN A 113 6.45 12.64 7.92
C GLN A 113 5.42 12.21 6.88
N GLY A 114 4.59 13.16 6.44
CA GLY A 114 3.64 12.97 5.34
C GLY A 114 2.19 12.95 5.80
N VAL A 115 1.35 12.16 5.14
CA VAL A 115 -0.09 12.05 5.40
C VAL A 115 -0.52 10.59 5.27
N SER A 116 -1.37 10.14 6.18
CA SER A 116 -2.05 8.85 6.08
C SER A 116 -3.55 9.03 6.04
N CYS A 117 -4.19 8.32 5.10
CA CYS A 117 -5.63 8.24 4.96
C CYS A 117 -6.10 6.80 5.17
N ALA A 118 -7.25 6.63 5.82
CA ALA A 118 -7.87 5.34 6.02
C ALA A 118 -9.39 5.45 5.98
N TYR A 119 -10.03 4.46 5.40
CA TYR A 119 -11.49 4.37 5.35
C TYR A 119 -11.95 2.92 5.45
N ASP A 120 -12.85 2.64 6.40
CA ASP A 120 -13.48 1.34 6.55
C ASP A 120 -14.76 1.28 5.72
N PHE A 121 -14.93 0.20 4.96
CA PHE A 121 -16.11 -0.03 4.14
C PHE A 121 -16.51 -1.51 4.15
N SER A 122 -17.80 -1.76 3.96
CA SER A 122 -18.30 -3.11 3.75
C SER A 122 -17.88 -3.61 2.37
N GLY A 123 -17.23 -4.77 2.31
CA GLY A 123 -16.70 -5.29 1.06
C GLY A 123 -16.49 -6.80 1.11
N SER A 124 -16.66 -7.45 -0.03
CA SER A 124 -16.39 -8.86 -0.21
C SER A 124 -14.88 -9.12 -0.30
N TYR A 125 -14.42 -10.16 0.38
CA TYR A 125 -13.03 -10.62 0.33
C TYR A 125 -12.76 -11.49 -0.90
N THR A 126 -13.81 -12.09 -1.49
CA THR A 126 -13.69 -12.92 -2.70
C THR A 126 -13.63 -12.11 -3.98
N ASP A 127 -14.02 -10.84 -3.92
CA ASP A 127 -14.07 -9.92 -5.05
C ASP A 127 -12.70 -9.29 -5.30
N THR A 128 -12.47 -8.84 -6.53
CA THR A 128 -11.28 -8.07 -6.87
C THR A 128 -11.54 -6.59 -6.62
N TRP A 129 -10.61 -5.94 -5.94
CA TRP A 129 -10.66 -4.51 -5.67
C TRP A 129 -9.53 -3.80 -6.40
N ASP A 130 -9.90 -2.85 -7.24
CA ASP A 130 -8.99 -1.92 -7.88
C ASP A 130 -8.64 -0.79 -6.92
N LEU A 131 -7.38 -0.73 -6.52
CA LEU A 131 -6.81 0.42 -5.82
C LEU A 131 -6.38 1.47 -6.83
N ILE A 132 -7.17 2.52 -6.97
CA ILE A 132 -6.98 3.56 -7.97
C ILE A 132 -6.35 4.79 -7.32
N ILE A 133 -5.23 5.24 -7.88
CA ILE A 133 -4.55 6.49 -7.53
C ILE A 133 -4.67 7.43 -8.72
N THR A 134 -5.18 8.65 -8.51
CA THR A 134 -5.42 9.60 -9.60
C THR A 134 -5.06 11.03 -9.21
N ASN A 135 -4.38 11.74 -10.11
CA ASN A 135 -4.15 13.18 -10.00
C ASN A 135 -5.45 13.93 -10.29
N THR A 136 -5.89 14.76 -9.35
CA THR A 136 -7.17 15.48 -9.43
C THR A 136 -6.99 16.94 -9.81
N ALA A 137 -5.91 17.58 -9.35
CA ALA A 137 -5.52 18.94 -9.73
C ALA A 137 -4.10 19.24 -9.23
N GLY A 138 -3.24 19.78 -10.10
CA GLY A 138 -1.87 20.16 -9.73
C GLY A 138 -1.11 18.99 -9.12
N THR A 139 -0.72 19.09 -7.85
CA THR A 139 -0.04 18.02 -7.10
C THR A 139 -0.97 17.28 -6.13
N THR A 140 -2.29 17.38 -6.32
CA THR A 140 -3.31 16.72 -5.48
C THR A 140 -3.70 15.37 -6.05
N TRP A 141 -3.64 14.35 -5.19
CA TRP A 141 -3.88 12.95 -5.54
C TRP A 141 -4.96 12.37 -4.65
N ALA A 142 -5.85 11.58 -5.26
CA ALA A 142 -6.90 10.84 -4.55
C ALA A 142 -6.67 9.33 -4.68
N GLY A 143 -6.95 8.61 -3.60
CA GLY A 143 -6.94 7.15 -3.54
C GLY A 143 -8.36 6.61 -3.38
N LYS A 144 -8.70 5.57 -4.13
CA LYS A 144 -10.01 4.88 -4.07
C LYS A 144 -9.84 3.37 -4.09
N ALA A 145 -10.80 2.66 -3.49
CA ALA A 145 -11.00 1.23 -3.72
C ALA A 145 -12.28 1.07 -4.57
N VAL A 146 -12.19 0.37 -5.69
CA VAL A 146 -13.32 0.12 -6.58
C VAL A 146 -13.48 -1.39 -6.76
N ASN A 147 -14.68 -1.91 -6.49
CA ASN A 147 -14.99 -3.30 -6.74
C ASN A 147 -15.02 -3.53 -8.26
N TYR A 148 -14.19 -4.44 -8.76
CA TYR A 148 -14.03 -4.69 -10.19
C TYR A 148 -15.30 -5.26 -10.80
N GLU A 149 -16.02 -6.11 -10.08
CA GLU A 149 -17.16 -6.86 -10.56
C GLU A 149 -18.43 -6.00 -10.68
N ASN A 150 -18.66 -5.07 -9.75
CA ASN A 150 -19.89 -4.28 -9.67
C ASN A 150 -19.71 -2.76 -9.75
N GLY A 151 -18.47 -2.27 -9.77
CA GLY A 151 -18.14 -0.84 -9.90
C GLY A 151 -18.39 0.01 -8.65
N THR A 152 -18.74 -0.59 -7.51
CA THR A 152 -18.89 0.13 -6.24
C THR A 152 -17.57 0.76 -5.85
N ALA A 153 -17.57 2.08 -5.61
CA ALA A 153 -16.37 2.85 -5.33
C ALA A 153 -16.41 3.45 -3.92
N HIS A 154 -15.30 3.31 -3.20
CA HIS A 154 -15.08 3.91 -1.90
C HIS A 154 -13.90 4.88 -1.96
N HIS A 155 -14.15 6.11 -1.54
CA HIS A 155 -13.12 7.12 -1.38
C HIS A 155 -12.29 6.82 -0.14
N ILE A 156 -10.97 6.62 -0.32
CA ILE A 156 -10.07 6.35 0.81
C ILE A 156 -9.56 7.68 1.38
N GLY A 157 -9.12 8.59 0.51
CA GLY A 157 -8.62 9.89 0.93
C GLY A 157 -7.96 10.68 -0.18
N THR A 158 -7.62 11.92 0.13
CA THR A 158 -6.97 12.87 -0.77
C THR A 158 -5.82 13.57 -0.05
N PHE A 159 -4.70 13.76 -0.73
CA PHE A 159 -3.61 14.61 -0.23
C PHE A 159 -2.96 15.40 -1.35
N THR A 160 -2.32 16.51 -0.99
CA THR A 160 -1.56 17.38 -1.90
C THR A 160 -0.07 17.25 -1.60
N LEU A 161 0.69 16.82 -2.60
CA LEU A 161 2.15 16.72 -2.56
C LEU A 161 2.79 18.12 -2.72
N PRO A 162 4.04 18.32 -2.26
CA PRO A 162 4.74 19.59 -2.43
C PRO A 162 4.85 20.04 -3.88
N ALA A 163 4.96 21.35 -4.08
CA ALA A 163 5.23 21.93 -5.39
C ALA A 163 6.50 21.32 -6.03
N GLY A 164 6.47 21.15 -7.35
CA GLY A 164 7.55 20.50 -8.11
C GLY A 164 7.45 18.98 -8.19
N THR A 165 6.48 18.36 -7.51
CA THR A 165 6.17 16.93 -7.68
C THR A 165 5.52 16.67 -9.03
N GLY A 166 6.05 15.72 -9.79
CA GLY A 166 5.46 15.26 -11.06
C GLY A 166 4.52 14.06 -10.90
N GLY A 167 4.25 13.38 -12.01
CA GLY A 167 3.45 12.15 -12.05
C GLY A 167 4.15 10.93 -11.45
N ILE A 168 3.43 9.81 -11.46
CA ILE A 168 3.88 8.52 -10.96
C ILE A 168 4.93 7.93 -11.91
N GLN A 169 6.02 7.42 -11.33
CA GLN A 169 7.07 6.71 -12.04
C GLN A 169 6.60 5.33 -12.51
N GLY A 170 7.22 4.83 -13.57
CA GLY A 170 6.83 3.59 -14.22
C GLY A 170 7.08 2.29 -13.47
N SER A 171 7.71 2.32 -12.29
CA SER A 171 7.97 1.12 -11.52
C SER A 171 8.13 1.40 -10.04
N GLN A 172 7.63 0.46 -9.24
CA GLN A 172 7.87 0.38 -7.82
C GLN A 172 7.60 -1.05 -7.32
N VAL A 173 7.67 -1.20 -6.01
CA VAL A 173 7.41 -2.44 -5.30
C VAL A 173 6.25 -2.26 -4.32
N GLY A 174 5.27 -3.13 -4.35
CA GLY A 174 4.33 -3.38 -3.27
C GLY A 174 4.84 -4.40 -2.26
N PHE A 175 3.95 -4.77 -1.35
CA PHE A 175 4.22 -5.73 -0.30
C PHE A 175 2.96 -6.40 0.22
N MET A 176 3.15 -7.61 0.75
CA MET A 176 2.28 -8.23 1.75
C MET A 176 3.05 -8.24 3.07
N ASP A 177 2.49 -7.66 4.12
CA ASP A 177 3.09 -7.65 5.46
C ASP A 177 2.08 -8.03 6.54
N TYR A 178 2.55 -8.60 7.63
CA TYR A 178 1.78 -8.83 8.85
C TYR A 178 2.31 -7.92 9.95
N PHE A 179 1.73 -6.72 10.04
CA PHE A 179 2.29 -5.63 10.85
C PHE A 179 2.35 -5.90 12.36
N PRO A 180 1.54 -6.79 13.00
CA PRO A 180 1.75 -7.13 14.41
C PRO A 180 3.14 -7.73 14.70
N TRP A 181 3.78 -8.32 13.69
CA TRP A 181 5.16 -8.80 13.78
C TRP A 181 6.16 -7.65 13.93
N ASN A 182 5.82 -6.41 13.55
CA ASN A 182 6.72 -5.27 13.68
C ASN A 182 6.92 -4.82 15.12
N THR A 183 6.00 -5.18 16.02
CA THR A 183 6.08 -4.86 17.45
C THR A 183 6.24 -6.10 18.33
N ASN A 184 5.85 -7.29 17.86
CA ASN A 184 5.98 -8.53 18.61
C ASN A 184 7.20 -9.36 18.14
N LEU A 185 8.30 -9.28 18.88
CA LEU A 185 9.56 -9.96 18.55
C LEU A 185 9.54 -11.47 18.79
N SER A 186 8.56 -12.01 19.52
CA SER A 186 8.46 -13.46 19.75
C SER A 186 7.69 -14.21 18.66
N MET A 187 7.06 -13.48 17.73
CA MET A 187 6.35 -14.11 16.62
C MET A 187 7.31 -14.80 15.65
N THR A 188 6.87 -15.96 15.18
CA THR A 188 7.54 -16.81 14.21
C THR A 188 6.64 -17.01 12.98
N CYS A 189 7.17 -17.63 11.93
CA CYS A 189 6.40 -17.96 10.74
C CYS A 189 5.21 -18.89 11.01
N ALA A 190 5.26 -19.68 12.09
CA ALA A 190 4.18 -20.57 12.50
C ALA A 190 3.00 -19.82 13.15
N ASP A 191 3.19 -18.56 13.55
CA ASP A 191 2.17 -17.73 14.18
C ASP A 191 1.38 -16.88 13.18
N LEU A 192 1.75 -16.93 11.89
CA LEU A 192 1.06 -16.19 10.84
C LEU A 192 -0.34 -16.77 10.62
N PRO A 193 -1.40 -15.95 10.71
CA PRO A 193 -2.73 -16.42 10.33
C PRO A 193 -2.75 -16.82 8.86
N PRO A 194 -3.44 -17.92 8.47
CA PRO A 194 -3.58 -18.28 7.06
C PRO A 194 -4.17 -17.12 6.26
N THR A 195 -3.66 -16.91 5.05
CA THR A 195 -4.14 -15.86 4.15
C THR A 195 -3.88 -16.24 2.71
N GLU A 196 -4.66 -15.70 1.79
CA GLU A 196 -4.38 -15.78 0.36
C GLU A 196 -4.64 -14.41 -0.26
N CYS A 197 -3.71 -13.96 -1.10
CA CYS A 197 -3.89 -12.74 -1.88
C CYS A 197 -3.35 -12.92 -3.30
N THR A 198 -3.97 -12.22 -4.24
CA THR A 198 -3.49 -12.12 -5.62
C THR A 198 -3.27 -10.65 -5.96
N PHE A 199 -2.09 -10.35 -6.49
CA PHE A 199 -1.78 -9.06 -7.11
C PHE A 199 -1.77 -9.23 -8.62
N SER A 200 -2.60 -8.46 -9.31
CA SER A 200 -2.67 -8.48 -10.78
C SER A 200 -1.77 -7.40 -11.39
N PRO A 201 -1.45 -7.49 -12.70
CA PRO A 201 -0.77 -6.42 -13.40
C PRO A 201 -1.51 -5.07 -13.26
N PRO A 202 -0.79 -3.96 -13.00
CA PRO A 202 -1.42 -2.65 -12.92
C PRO A 202 -1.92 -2.17 -14.28
N THR A 203 -2.83 -1.20 -14.26
CA THR A 203 -3.32 -0.54 -15.48
C THR A 203 -3.24 0.97 -15.33
N THR A 204 -3.16 1.69 -16.46
CA THR A 204 -3.19 3.16 -16.49
C THR A 204 -3.88 3.64 -17.76
N GLY A 205 -4.59 4.76 -17.68
CA GLY A 205 -5.11 5.49 -18.83
C GLY A 205 -4.17 6.59 -19.35
N SER A 206 -3.12 6.93 -18.60
CA SER A 206 -2.24 8.08 -18.85
C SER A 206 -0.87 7.73 -19.40
N SER A 207 -0.73 6.55 -20.03
CA SER A 207 0.50 6.24 -20.77
C SER A 207 0.58 7.07 -22.06
N SER A 208 1.77 7.23 -22.62
CA SER A 208 1.97 7.89 -23.92
C SER A 208 1.29 7.14 -25.08
N ASN A 209 0.87 5.90 -24.89
CA ASN A 209 0.12 5.09 -25.86
C ASN A 209 -1.37 4.91 -25.48
N GLY A 210 -1.88 5.71 -24.53
CA GLY A 210 -3.25 5.59 -24.01
C GLY A 210 -3.36 4.51 -22.94
N TYR A 211 -4.43 3.72 -22.99
CA TYR A 211 -4.62 2.64 -22.02
C TYR A 211 -3.47 1.62 -22.11
N SER A 212 -2.91 1.24 -20.97
CA SER A 212 -1.81 0.28 -20.92
C SER A 212 -1.94 -0.64 -19.71
N VAL A 213 -1.56 -1.89 -19.92
CA VAL A 213 -1.43 -2.91 -18.87
C VAL A 213 0.06 -3.09 -18.60
N GLY A 214 0.42 -3.09 -17.32
CA GLY A 214 1.78 -3.30 -16.85
C GLY A 214 2.12 -4.77 -16.70
N SER A 215 3.13 -5.04 -15.88
CA SER A 215 3.50 -6.37 -15.44
C SER A 215 3.69 -6.40 -13.93
N VAL A 216 3.56 -7.59 -13.35
CA VAL A 216 3.78 -7.83 -11.92
C VAL A 216 4.63 -9.08 -11.73
N SER A 217 5.50 -9.06 -10.73
CA SER A 217 6.24 -10.22 -10.26
C SER A 217 6.36 -10.19 -8.74
N GLY A 218 6.67 -11.32 -8.13
CA GLY A 218 6.72 -11.43 -6.68
C GLY A 218 7.95 -12.18 -6.19
N SER A 219 8.30 -11.93 -4.93
CA SER A 219 9.26 -12.70 -4.16
C SER A 219 8.76 -12.88 -2.73
N VAL A 220 9.03 -14.05 -2.16
CA VAL A 220 8.88 -14.29 -0.72
C VAL A 220 10.17 -13.87 -0.04
N GLU A 221 10.08 -12.91 0.88
CA GLU A 221 11.25 -12.35 1.58
C GLU A 221 11.43 -12.98 2.97
N ARG A 222 10.35 -13.50 3.55
CA ARG A 222 10.34 -14.16 4.86
C ARG A 222 9.37 -15.32 4.84
N CYS A 223 9.69 -16.35 5.64
CA CYS A 223 8.85 -17.53 5.79
C CYS A 223 8.68 -18.35 4.50
N GLU A 224 9.74 -18.48 3.70
CA GLU A 224 9.73 -19.23 2.41
C GLU A 224 9.11 -20.62 2.51
N ASN A 225 9.26 -21.32 3.64
CA ASN A 225 8.69 -22.64 3.87
C ASN A 225 7.18 -22.62 4.22
N ASN A 226 6.62 -21.46 4.53
CA ASN A 226 5.22 -21.27 4.92
C ASN A 226 4.42 -20.47 3.88
N VAL A 227 5.09 -19.83 2.92
CA VAL A 227 4.43 -19.06 1.85
C VAL A 227 4.60 -19.79 0.52
N GLU A 228 3.46 -20.15 -0.08
CA GLU A 228 3.43 -20.58 -1.48
C GLU A 228 3.24 -19.37 -2.39
N GLN A 229 4.17 -19.19 -3.33
CA GLN A 229 4.05 -18.26 -4.43
C GLN A 229 3.74 -19.01 -5.73
N LYS A 230 2.71 -18.57 -6.47
CA LYS A 230 2.41 -19.10 -7.81
C LYS A 230 2.06 -17.97 -8.79
N PRO A 231 2.42 -18.09 -10.08
CA PRO A 231 1.81 -17.26 -11.11
C PRO A 231 0.31 -17.59 -11.23
N THR A 232 -0.47 -16.63 -11.73
CA THR A 232 -1.88 -16.80 -12.06
C THR A 232 -2.09 -16.82 -13.57
N LEU A 233 -3.27 -17.25 -14.02
CA LEU A 233 -3.61 -17.30 -15.45
C LEU A 233 -3.60 -15.93 -16.12
N ASN A 234 -3.83 -14.85 -15.36
CA ASN A 234 -3.89 -13.48 -15.84
C ASN A 234 -2.60 -12.70 -15.56
N GLU A 235 -1.46 -13.40 -15.56
CA GLU A 235 -0.11 -12.82 -15.35
C GLU A 235 0.08 -12.13 -13.98
N GLY A 236 -0.85 -12.31 -13.04
CA GLY A 236 -0.72 -11.90 -11.65
C GLY A 236 0.15 -12.85 -10.83
N VAL A 237 0.47 -12.46 -9.61
CA VAL A 237 1.15 -13.29 -8.61
C VAL A 237 0.23 -13.57 -7.42
N ARG A 238 0.12 -14.84 -7.04
CA ARG A 238 -0.62 -15.28 -5.85
C ARG A 238 0.37 -15.65 -4.74
N PHE A 239 0.08 -15.19 -3.53
CA PHE A 239 0.72 -15.66 -2.30
C PHE A 239 -0.31 -16.33 -1.40
N ALA A 240 0.03 -17.49 -0.85
CA ALA A 240 -0.79 -18.21 0.11
C ALA A 240 0.04 -18.63 1.32
N ILE A 241 -0.49 -18.39 2.52
CA ILE A 241 0.06 -18.83 3.80
C ILE A 241 -0.90 -19.87 4.38
N PHE A 242 -0.36 -21.01 4.82
CA PHE A 242 -1.13 -22.16 5.31
C PHE A 242 -0.89 -22.44 6.78
#